data_AF-A0A6A6JK91-F1
#
_entry.id   AF-A0A6A6JK91-F1
#
_cell.length_a   1.000
_cell.length_b   1.000
_cell.length_c   1.000
_cell.angle_alpha   90.00
_cell.angle_beta   90.00
_cell.angle_gamma   90.00
#
_symmetry.space_group_name_H-M   'P 1'
#
loop_
_entity.id
_entity.type
_entity.pdbx_description
1 polymer ?
#
loop_
_entity_poly.entity_id
_entity_poly.type
_entity_poly.pdbx_seq_one_letter_code
_entity_poly.pdbx_strand_id
1 'polypeptide(L)'
;MNAGQQTTRRIASKAGRSICRSCRDSSKTYATAAAAVQTEDATAQHIPPVATPSQALSYAVNAGVVLSRPPVLTRDLHPFEAAFFLYQRRLNERLALPFTRYFYFKKKTPADLEWKRKIKQRLTPARDIGRYKGYGEEAWNDELLVGAPESELQHQVERLLEDAEQSGEEGKEGENGEEDTSAAMAGGKTVKHDPVERPMPRVTEADIKGDVKSLNRALPRTLYLLVKNRDGQWMFPQDKMQGRENLHMAAERILTKAGGVNMNTWVVGNQPIGHYIHDYPEQVRSSSPNPNELGFKTFFMKARIMAGQADLKNNGLGLSDFQWLAKEEVQKAVEKPYWHAIRNMLAER
;
A
#
# COMPACT_ATOMS: atom_id res chain seq x y z
N MET A 1 -13.63 -54.90 -39.48
CA MET A 1 -12.18 -55.18 -39.45
C MET A 1 -11.71 -54.79 -38.04
N ASN A 2 -11.79 -55.68 -37.04
CA ASN A 2 -10.71 -56.60 -36.59
C ASN A 2 -9.34 -55.90 -36.62
N ALA A 3 -8.57 -55.71 -35.54
CA ALA A 3 -8.46 -56.37 -34.23
C ALA A 3 -7.93 -55.33 -33.19
N GLY A 4 -8.09 -55.40 -31.87
CA GLY A 4 -8.44 -56.50 -30.98
C GLY A 4 -7.20 -57.07 -30.26
N GLN A 5 -6.95 -56.67 -29.01
CA GLN A 5 -6.39 -57.45 -27.87
C GLN A 5 -6.09 -56.47 -26.70
N GLN A 6 -6.83 -56.47 -25.57
CA GLN A 6 -6.76 -57.40 -24.40
C GLN A 6 -5.34 -57.45 -23.78
N THR A 7 -5.05 -57.41 -22.47
CA THR A 7 -5.77 -57.48 -21.16
C THR A 7 -4.71 -57.31 -20.04
N THR A 8 -5.16 -57.27 -18.77
CA THR A 8 -4.47 -57.59 -17.48
C THR A 8 -3.77 -56.44 -16.73
N ARG A 9 -4.29 -56.02 -15.57
CA ARG A 9 -4.17 -56.57 -14.19
C ARG A 9 -2.75 -56.50 -13.60
N ARG A 10 -2.62 -55.65 -12.56
CA ARG A 10 -1.80 -55.72 -11.34
C ARG A 10 -0.30 -56.06 -11.51
N ILE A 11 0.56 -55.19 -10.98
CA ILE A 11 1.47 -55.49 -9.86
C ILE A 11 2.03 -54.14 -9.34
N ALA A 12 1.64 -53.79 -8.12
CA ALA A 12 2.41 -52.94 -7.24
C ALA A 12 3.44 -53.84 -6.54
N SER A 13 4.73 -53.52 -6.63
CA SER A 13 5.76 -53.81 -5.61
C SER A 13 7.16 -53.56 -6.17
N LYS A 14 7.69 -52.36 -5.90
CA LYS A 14 9.06 -52.19 -5.38
C LYS A 14 9.27 -50.72 -5.06
N ALA A 15 8.94 -50.39 -3.82
CA ALA A 15 9.39 -49.18 -3.16
C ALA A 15 10.91 -49.21 -3.05
N GLY A 16 11.58 -48.21 -3.62
CA GLY A 16 12.95 -47.85 -3.30
C GLY A 16 12.95 -46.37 -2.94
N ARG A 17 12.97 -46.05 -1.64
CA ARG A 17 13.03 -44.66 -1.17
C ARG A 17 14.44 -44.14 -1.41
N SER A 18 14.58 -43.12 -2.25
CA SER A 18 15.83 -42.39 -2.48
C SER A 18 16.19 -41.58 -1.23
N ILE A 19 17.09 -42.12 -0.41
CA ILE A 19 17.61 -41.44 0.78
C ILE A 19 18.76 -40.52 0.37
N CYS A 20 18.72 -39.28 0.85
CA CYS A 20 19.69 -38.23 0.57
C CYS A 20 21.07 -38.52 1.20
N ARG A 21 22.14 -38.13 0.49
CA ARG A 21 23.55 -38.37 0.88
C ARG A 21 23.96 -37.69 2.20
N SER A 22 23.20 -36.72 2.71
CA SER A 22 23.49 -35.97 3.93
C SER A 22 23.22 -36.75 5.23
N CYS A 23 22.46 -37.86 5.19
CA CYS A 23 22.13 -38.65 6.38
C CYS A 23 23.09 -39.84 6.62
N ARG A 24 24.14 -39.98 5.80
CA ARG A 24 25.08 -41.12 5.86
C ARG A 24 26.30 -40.86 6.76
N ASP A 25 26.49 -39.64 7.27
CA ASP A 25 27.69 -39.24 8.01
C ASP A 25 27.49 -38.99 9.53
N SER A 26 26.35 -39.37 10.09
CA SER A 26 26.09 -39.20 11.53
C SER A 26 25.58 -40.50 12.15
N SER A 27 26.47 -41.47 12.33
CA SER A 27 26.31 -42.50 13.37
C SER A 27 27.65 -43.15 13.69
N LYS A 28 28.33 -42.64 14.71
CA LYS A 28 29.39 -43.35 15.42
C LYS A 28 28.92 -43.59 16.84
N THR A 29 28.22 -44.69 17.05
CA THR A 29 28.05 -45.32 18.37
C THR A 29 29.28 -46.17 18.64
N TYR A 30 30.19 -45.68 19.49
CA TYR A 30 31.20 -46.54 20.12
C TYR A 30 30.71 -46.89 21.52
N ALA A 31 30.33 -48.16 21.69
CA ALA A 31 30.25 -48.81 22.98
C ALA A 31 31.43 -49.78 23.08
N THR A 32 32.34 -49.54 24.02
CA THR A 32 33.37 -50.51 24.43
C THR A 32 33.36 -50.60 25.95
N ALA A 33 33.38 -51.84 26.42
CA ALA A 33 33.22 -52.27 27.79
C ALA A 33 34.34 -51.80 28.73
N ALA A 34 33.99 -51.76 30.02
CA ALA A 34 34.85 -51.41 31.13
C ALA A 34 36.04 -52.36 31.30
N ALA A 35 37.21 -51.79 31.57
CA ALA A 35 38.31 -52.44 32.26
C ALA A 35 38.91 -51.41 33.24
N ALA A 36 39.02 -51.81 34.51
CA ALA A 36 39.55 -50.99 35.59
C ALA A 36 41.09 -50.93 35.53
N VAL A 37 41.65 -49.74 35.66
CA VAL A 37 43.04 -49.52 36.09
C VAL A 37 43.04 -48.30 37.01
N GLN A 38 43.48 -48.50 38.25
CA GLN A 38 43.89 -47.42 39.15
C GLN A 38 45.35 -47.05 38.85
N THR A 39 45.70 -45.77 38.93
CA THR A 39 46.91 -45.29 39.61
C THR A 39 46.84 -43.77 39.75
N GLU A 40 47.35 -43.31 40.89
CA GLU A 40 47.40 -41.94 41.38
C GLU A 40 48.35 -41.09 40.53
N ASP A 41 48.02 -39.82 40.32
CA ASP A 41 49.03 -38.75 40.38
C ASP A 41 48.39 -37.37 40.53
N ALA A 42 48.98 -36.58 41.43
CA ALA A 42 48.57 -35.24 41.77
C ALA A 42 48.91 -34.26 40.64
N THR A 43 47.92 -33.55 40.11
CA THR A 43 48.14 -32.30 39.36
C THR A 43 47.22 -31.21 39.88
N ALA A 44 47.86 -30.14 40.32
CA ALA A 44 47.25 -28.93 40.86
C ALA A 44 46.06 -28.45 40.01
N GLN A 45 44.90 -28.30 40.65
CA GLN A 45 43.79 -27.55 40.08
C GLN A 45 44.17 -26.08 40.04
N HIS A 46 44.74 -25.63 38.92
CA HIS A 46 44.74 -24.21 38.58
C HIS A 46 43.30 -23.84 38.23
N ILE A 47 42.52 -23.48 39.23
CA ILE A 47 41.28 -22.74 39.01
C ILE A 47 41.74 -21.37 38.48
N PRO A 48 41.47 -21.00 37.22
CA PRO A 48 41.76 -19.64 36.79
C PRO A 48 40.94 -18.70 37.68
N PRO A 49 41.52 -17.60 38.19
CA PRO A 49 40.75 -16.63 38.96
C PRO A 49 39.58 -16.19 38.07
N VAL A 50 38.36 -16.25 38.62
CA VAL A 50 37.18 -15.67 37.99
C VAL A 50 37.51 -14.21 37.75
N ALA A 51 37.87 -13.88 36.51
CA ALA A 51 38.09 -12.51 36.11
C ALA A 51 36.80 -11.76 36.46
N THR A 52 36.91 -10.78 37.35
CA THR A 52 35.90 -9.76 37.52
C THR A 52 35.52 -9.27 36.12
N PRO A 53 34.24 -9.27 35.74
CA PRO A 53 33.86 -8.85 34.39
C PRO A 53 34.35 -7.42 34.22
N SER A 54 35.40 -7.22 33.41
CA SER A 54 35.74 -5.91 32.87
C SER A 54 34.43 -5.36 32.30
N GLN A 55 33.98 -4.21 32.77
CA GLN A 55 32.69 -3.65 32.40
C GLN A 55 32.59 -3.60 30.87
N ALA A 56 31.84 -4.53 30.29
CA ALA A 56 31.81 -4.70 28.85
C ALA A 56 31.12 -3.47 28.24
N LEU A 57 31.72 -2.91 27.19
CA LEU A 57 31.11 -1.85 26.41
C LEU A 57 29.74 -2.34 25.92
N SER A 58 28.71 -1.54 26.13
CA SER A 58 27.33 -1.93 25.87
C SER A 58 26.57 -0.85 25.10
N TYR A 59 25.47 -1.26 24.49
CA TYR A 59 24.53 -0.37 23.80
C TYR A 59 23.18 -0.42 24.51
N ALA A 60 22.55 0.73 24.73
CA ALA A 60 21.16 0.75 25.11
C ALA A 60 20.29 0.23 23.95
N VAL A 61 19.32 -0.62 24.28
CA VAL A 61 18.33 -1.10 23.31
C VAL A 61 17.11 -0.20 23.38
N ASN A 62 16.79 0.41 22.25
CA ASN A 62 15.62 1.26 22.08
C ASN A 62 14.63 0.58 21.13
N ALA A 63 13.35 0.80 21.38
CA ALA A 63 12.30 0.52 20.41
C ALA A 63 11.93 1.82 19.70
N GLY A 64 11.77 1.76 18.37
CA GLY A 64 11.26 2.84 17.55
C GLY A 64 10.00 2.40 16.82
N VAL A 65 9.15 3.34 16.44
CA VAL A 65 7.89 3.04 15.75
C VAL A 65 7.78 3.84 14.47
N VAL A 66 7.69 3.13 13.35
CA VAL A 66 7.36 3.72 12.05
C VAL A 66 5.85 3.62 11.88
N LEU A 67 5.14 4.64 12.39
CA LEU A 67 3.70 4.76 12.21
C LEU A 67 3.40 5.32 10.82
N SER A 68 2.60 4.59 10.06
CA SER A 68 2.27 4.93 8.67
C SER A 68 0.76 5.02 8.45
N ARG A 69 0.32 6.02 7.68
CA ARG A 69 -1.02 6.12 7.10
C ARG A 69 -0.94 5.64 5.65
N PRO A 70 -1.48 4.46 5.30
CA PRO A 70 -1.46 3.94 3.92
C PRO A 70 -2.17 4.86 2.90
N PRO A 71 -1.91 4.72 1.59
CA PRO A 71 -2.65 5.47 0.59
C PRO A 71 -4.14 5.13 0.66
N VAL A 72 -4.98 6.16 0.70
CA VAL A 72 -6.45 6.04 0.68
C VAL A 72 -6.95 6.01 -0.76
N LEU A 73 -6.25 6.70 -1.66
CA LEU A 73 -6.56 6.72 -3.09
C LEU A 73 -5.56 5.90 -3.90
N THR A 74 -6.03 5.41 -5.05
CA THR A 74 -5.15 4.87 -6.09
C THR A 74 -4.18 5.95 -6.55
N ARG A 75 -3.00 5.54 -7.00
CA ARG A 75 -2.01 6.48 -7.57
C ARG A 75 -2.48 7.09 -8.89
N ASP A 76 -1.90 8.22 -9.24
CA ASP A 76 -2.12 8.80 -10.56
C ASP A 76 -1.46 7.95 -11.65
N LEU A 77 -2.10 7.90 -12.80
CA LEU A 77 -1.60 7.18 -13.96
C LEU A 77 -0.51 7.99 -14.64
N HIS A 78 0.55 7.31 -15.08
CA HIS A 78 1.53 7.93 -15.94
C HIS A 78 0.88 8.21 -17.32
N PRO A 79 1.25 9.28 -18.04
CA PRO A 79 0.65 9.58 -19.36
C PRO A 79 0.70 8.40 -20.34
N PHE A 80 1.82 7.66 -20.34
CA PHE A 80 1.94 6.42 -21.12
C PHE A 80 0.93 5.33 -20.72
N GLU A 81 0.68 5.15 -19.43
CA GLU A 81 -0.27 4.14 -18.95
C GLU A 81 -1.71 4.51 -19.30
N ALA A 82 -2.06 5.80 -19.19
CA ALA A 82 -3.38 6.29 -19.58
C ALA A 82 -3.65 6.04 -21.08
N ALA A 83 -2.66 6.35 -21.93
CA ALA A 83 -2.72 6.08 -23.36
C ALA A 83 -2.80 4.56 -23.65
N PHE A 84 -1.97 3.76 -22.97
CA PHE A 84 -1.97 2.30 -23.11
C PHE A 84 -3.32 1.68 -22.71
N PHE A 85 -3.92 2.11 -21.60
CA PHE A 85 -5.23 1.60 -21.18
C PHE A 85 -6.35 1.99 -22.14
N LEU A 86 -6.33 3.18 -22.71
CA LEU A 86 -7.26 3.54 -23.77
C LEU A 86 -7.09 2.65 -25.01
N TYR A 87 -5.85 2.48 -25.47
CA TYR A 87 -5.51 1.61 -26.60
C TYR A 87 -6.04 0.18 -26.38
N GLN A 88 -5.75 -0.41 -25.21
CA GLN A 88 -6.23 -1.75 -24.86
C GLN A 88 -7.76 -1.84 -24.80
N ARG A 89 -8.46 -0.79 -24.33
CA ARG A 89 -9.93 -0.76 -24.32
C ARG A 89 -10.51 -0.72 -25.74
N ARG A 90 -9.92 0.03 -26.66
CA ARG A 90 -10.35 0.06 -28.08
C ARG A 90 -10.06 -1.26 -28.80
N LEU A 91 -8.92 -1.87 -28.52
CA LEU A 91 -8.61 -3.22 -29.01
C LEU A 91 -9.62 -4.24 -28.47
N ASN A 92 -9.95 -4.15 -27.18
CA ASN A 92 -10.98 -4.99 -26.57
C ASN A 92 -12.35 -4.78 -27.24
N GLU A 93 -12.73 -3.56 -27.60
CA GLU A 93 -13.99 -3.29 -28.33
C GLU A 93 -14.05 -3.99 -29.70
N ARG A 94 -12.90 -4.24 -30.35
CA ARG A 94 -12.82 -5.01 -31.61
C ARG A 94 -12.99 -6.51 -31.42
N LEU A 95 -12.42 -7.04 -30.34
CA LEU A 95 -12.36 -8.47 -30.08
C LEU A 95 -13.54 -9.00 -29.26
N ALA A 96 -14.14 -8.12 -28.45
CA ALA A 96 -15.25 -8.48 -27.60
C ALA A 96 -16.52 -8.76 -28.41
N LEU A 97 -17.34 -9.66 -27.88
CA LEU A 97 -18.67 -9.90 -28.42
C LEU A 97 -19.51 -8.62 -28.32
N PRO A 98 -20.38 -8.35 -29.31
CA PRO A 98 -21.20 -7.15 -29.31
C PRO A 98 -22.14 -7.13 -28.10
N PHE A 99 -22.32 -5.94 -27.53
CA PHE A 99 -23.19 -5.73 -26.36
C PHE A 99 -24.65 -6.14 -26.64
N THR A 100 -25.16 -7.10 -25.88
CA THR A 100 -26.53 -7.61 -26.03
C THR A 100 -27.55 -6.72 -25.31
N ARG A 101 -27.94 -5.60 -25.95
CA ARG A 101 -28.89 -4.62 -25.39
C ARG A 101 -30.16 -5.25 -24.81
N TYR A 102 -30.78 -6.20 -25.51
CA TYR A 102 -32.06 -6.80 -25.11
C TYR A 102 -32.01 -7.59 -23.80
N PHE A 103 -30.82 -7.98 -23.35
CA PHE A 103 -30.63 -8.62 -22.05
C PHE A 103 -30.81 -7.63 -20.90
N TYR A 104 -30.39 -6.38 -21.08
CA TYR A 104 -30.43 -5.33 -20.05
C TYR A 104 -31.65 -4.42 -20.17
N PHE A 105 -32.09 -4.11 -21.40
CA PHE A 105 -33.17 -3.17 -21.67
C PHE A 105 -34.33 -3.86 -22.38
N LYS A 106 -35.49 -3.89 -21.71
CA LYS A 106 -36.74 -4.35 -22.32
C LYS A 106 -37.17 -3.37 -23.41
N LYS A 107 -37.67 -3.90 -24.53
CA LYS A 107 -38.14 -3.11 -25.66
C LYS A 107 -39.24 -2.13 -25.22
N LYS A 108 -39.23 -0.91 -25.78
CA LYS A 108 -40.25 0.14 -25.54
C LYS A 108 -40.31 0.64 -24.08
N THR A 109 -39.23 0.50 -23.31
CA THR A 109 -39.10 1.17 -22.01
C THR A 109 -38.41 2.53 -22.18
N PRO A 110 -38.64 3.52 -21.30
CA PRO A 110 -37.93 4.80 -21.33
C PRO A 110 -36.40 4.62 -21.37
N ALA A 111 -35.87 3.65 -20.62
CA ALA A 111 -34.45 3.30 -20.62
C ALA A 111 -33.95 2.77 -21.99
N ASP A 112 -34.77 2.01 -22.72
CA ASP A 112 -34.43 1.55 -24.08
C ASP A 112 -34.37 2.71 -25.08
N LEU A 113 -35.32 3.64 -24.99
CA LEU A 113 -35.37 4.83 -25.84
C LEU A 113 -34.18 5.74 -25.58
N GLU A 114 -33.89 6.00 -24.30
CA GLU A 114 -32.74 6.79 -23.88
C GLU A 114 -31.42 6.17 -24.34
N TRP A 115 -31.25 4.85 -24.15
CA TRP A 115 -30.07 4.13 -24.64
C TRP A 115 -29.91 4.27 -26.16
N LYS A 116 -30.98 4.10 -26.94
CA LYS A 116 -30.97 4.25 -28.40
C LYS A 116 -30.63 5.67 -28.86
N ARG A 117 -30.97 6.69 -28.08
CA ARG A 117 -30.57 8.06 -28.36
C ARG A 117 -29.10 8.28 -28.03
N LYS A 118 -28.64 7.88 -26.84
CA LYS A 118 -27.24 8.04 -26.40
C LYS A 118 -26.25 7.26 -27.26
N ILE A 119 -26.61 6.05 -27.71
CA ILE A 119 -25.75 5.24 -28.58
C ILE A 119 -25.53 5.87 -29.97
N LYS A 120 -26.50 6.62 -30.51
CA LYS A 120 -26.34 7.33 -31.80
C LYS A 120 -25.23 8.39 -31.71
N GLN A 121 -25.07 9.01 -30.54
CA GLN A 121 -24.02 10.02 -30.29
C GLN A 121 -22.65 9.36 -30.05
N ARG A 122 -22.60 8.26 -29.29
CA ARG A 122 -21.34 7.59 -28.90
C ARG A 122 -20.79 6.60 -29.93
N LEU A 123 -21.60 6.08 -30.85
CA LEU A 123 -21.31 4.98 -31.79
C LEU A 123 -21.02 3.61 -31.15
N THR A 124 -20.52 3.57 -29.91
CA THR A 124 -20.24 2.34 -29.14
C THR A 124 -20.99 2.28 -27.81
N PRO A 125 -21.28 1.05 -27.32
CA PRO A 125 -21.85 0.84 -25.99
C PRO A 125 -20.95 1.39 -24.87
N ALA A 126 -19.63 1.27 -25.03
CA ALA A 126 -18.64 1.82 -24.10
C ALA A 126 -18.74 3.35 -24.01
N ARG A 127 -18.36 3.89 -22.84
CA ARG A 127 -18.55 5.31 -22.48
C ARG A 127 -17.23 6.08 -22.38
N ASP A 128 -16.13 5.35 -22.27
CA ASP A 128 -14.81 5.82 -21.86
C ASP A 128 -13.73 5.67 -22.95
N ILE A 129 -14.12 5.25 -24.17
CA ILE A 129 -13.20 5.02 -25.31
C ILE A 129 -13.25 6.11 -26.39
N GLY A 130 -14.03 7.17 -26.14
CA GLY A 130 -14.32 8.23 -27.11
C GLY A 130 -15.24 7.75 -28.23
N ARG A 131 -15.22 8.46 -29.36
CA ARG A 131 -16.01 8.12 -30.56
C ARG A 131 -15.22 7.16 -31.43
N TYR A 132 -15.41 5.86 -31.20
CA TYR A 132 -14.78 4.79 -31.95
C TYR A 132 -15.82 3.74 -32.31
N LYS A 133 -15.60 2.94 -33.36
CA LYS A 133 -16.47 1.81 -33.71
C LYS A 133 -15.61 0.65 -34.20
N GLY A 134 -15.63 -0.48 -33.50
CA GLY A 134 -14.82 -1.66 -33.83
C GLY A 134 -15.20 -2.40 -35.13
N TYR A 135 -16.26 -1.98 -35.82
CA TYR A 135 -16.80 -2.63 -37.01
C TYR A 135 -17.03 -1.62 -38.14
N GLY A 136 -16.69 -2.01 -39.38
CA GLY A 136 -16.90 -1.20 -40.59
C GLY A 136 -15.59 -0.74 -41.22
N GLU A 137 -15.69 0.12 -42.23
CA GLU A 137 -14.54 0.60 -43.02
C GLU A 137 -13.58 1.47 -42.20
N GLU A 138 -14.07 2.19 -41.18
CA GLU A 138 -13.25 3.04 -40.30
C GLU A 138 -12.70 2.32 -39.05
N ALA A 139 -12.90 1.00 -38.93
CA ALA A 139 -12.45 0.23 -37.75
C ALA A 139 -10.92 0.16 -37.59
N TRP A 140 -10.16 0.51 -38.64
CA TRP A 140 -8.71 0.61 -38.56
C TRP A 140 -8.24 1.85 -37.79
N ASN A 141 -9.09 2.86 -37.61
CA ASN A 141 -8.74 4.13 -36.96
C ASN A 141 -9.00 4.05 -35.44
N ASP A 142 -8.34 3.10 -34.79
CA ASP A 142 -8.45 2.84 -33.35
C ASP A 142 -7.39 3.55 -32.51
N GLU A 143 -6.30 4.01 -33.12
CA GLU A 143 -5.27 4.79 -32.44
C GLU A 143 -5.69 6.25 -32.22
N LEU A 144 -5.06 6.90 -31.25
CA LEU A 144 -5.32 8.29 -30.90
C LEU A 144 -4.12 9.16 -31.28
N LEU A 145 -4.37 10.36 -31.77
CA LEU A 145 -3.32 11.33 -32.05
C LEU A 145 -2.71 11.84 -30.74
N VAL A 146 -1.44 12.25 -30.80
CA VAL A 146 -0.75 12.82 -29.64
C VAL A 146 -1.46 14.11 -29.19
N GLY A 147 -1.71 14.23 -27.88
CA GLY A 147 -2.39 15.39 -27.29
C GLY A 147 -3.92 15.31 -27.28
N ALA A 148 -4.48 14.18 -27.69
CA ALA A 148 -5.92 13.96 -27.66
C ALA A 148 -6.42 13.65 -26.22
N PRO A 149 -7.47 14.34 -25.75
CA PRO A 149 -7.90 14.32 -24.35
C PRO A 149 -8.59 13.02 -23.92
N GLU A 150 -9.01 12.15 -24.85
CA GLU A 150 -9.81 10.96 -24.57
C GLU A 150 -9.08 9.95 -23.68
N SER A 151 -7.75 9.97 -23.68
CA SER A 151 -6.93 9.11 -22.81
C SER A 151 -6.91 9.58 -21.36
N GLU A 152 -7.19 10.86 -21.10
CA GLU A 152 -7.13 11.46 -19.77
C GLU A 152 -8.27 10.99 -18.87
N LEU A 153 -7.95 10.73 -17.60
CA LEU A 153 -8.93 10.26 -16.62
C LEU A 153 -10.06 11.27 -16.40
N GLN A 154 -9.74 12.56 -16.38
CA GLN A 154 -10.70 13.64 -16.15
C GLN A 154 -11.75 13.69 -17.26
N HIS A 155 -11.32 13.61 -18.52
CA HIS A 155 -12.20 13.53 -19.67
C HIS A 155 -13.12 12.30 -19.59
N GLN A 156 -12.57 11.13 -19.24
CA GLN A 156 -13.38 9.90 -19.11
C GLN A 156 -14.42 10.01 -18.00
N VAL A 157 -14.07 10.58 -16.85
CA VAL A 157 -15.02 10.81 -15.75
C VAL A 157 -16.13 11.76 -16.18
N GLU A 158 -15.79 12.85 -16.88
CA GLU A 158 -16.78 13.80 -17.40
C GLU A 158 -17.76 13.13 -18.38
N ARG A 159 -17.24 12.36 -19.35
CA ARG A 159 -18.09 11.61 -20.31
C ARG A 159 -18.99 10.57 -19.61
N LEU A 160 -18.53 9.96 -18.52
CA LEU A 160 -19.33 9.04 -17.72
C LEU A 160 -20.43 9.76 -16.94
N LEU A 161 -20.15 10.96 -16.41
CA LEU A 161 -21.14 11.78 -15.71
C LEU A 161 -22.20 12.32 -16.66
N GLU A 162 -21.80 12.85 -17.82
CA GLU A 162 -22.72 13.30 -18.88
C GLU A 162 -23.63 12.16 -19.36
N ASP A 163 -23.12 10.93 -19.42
CA ASP A 163 -23.96 9.78 -19.79
C ASP A 163 -24.89 9.32 -18.66
N ALA A 164 -24.52 9.58 -17.40
CA ALA A 164 -25.35 9.26 -16.24
C ALA A 164 -26.50 10.26 -16.07
N GLU A 165 -26.28 11.52 -16.46
CA GLU A 165 -27.33 12.54 -16.51
C GLU A 165 -28.42 12.10 -17.51
N GLN A 166 -29.67 11.97 -17.03
CA GLN A 166 -30.78 11.64 -17.92
C GLN A 166 -31.17 12.90 -18.67
N SER A 167 -30.91 12.93 -19.97
CA SER A 167 -31.50 13.96 -20.83
C SER A 167 -32.98 13.63 -20.98
N GLY A 168 -33.84 14.19 -20.13
CA GLY A 168 -35.29 13.94 -20.14
C GLY A 168 -36.03 14.49 -21.36
N GLU A 169 -35.58 14.19 -22.59
CA GLU A 169 -36.43 14.32 -23.77
C GLU A 169 -37.40 13.15 -23.79
N GLU A 170 -38.34 13.19 -22.85
CA GLU A 170 -39.58 12.46 -23.00
C GLU A 170 -40.35 13.10 -24.17
N GLY A 171 -40.43 12.40 -25.30
CA GLY A 171 -41.58 12.49 -26.20
C GLY A 171 -41.51 13.43 -27.40
N LYS A 172 -40.59 13.23 -28.35
CA LYS A 172 -40.78 13.75 -29.72
C LYS A 172 -40.54 12.79 -30.88
N GLU A 173 -40.09 11.56 -30.64
CA GLU A 173 -39.90 10.59 -31.73
C GLU A 173 -40.64 9.28 -31.43
N GLY A 174 -41.97 9.36 -31.49
CA GLY A 174 -42.85 8.21 -31.71
C GLY A 174 -43.55 8.40 -33.05
N GLU A 175 -43.22 7.56 -34.02
CA GLU A 175 -43.75 7.57 -35.39
C GLU A 175 -45.29 7.49 -35.42
N ASN A 176 -45.93 8.57 -35.87
CA ASN A 176 -47.01 8.53 -36.85
C ASN A 176 -46.91 9.85 -37.64
N GLY A 177 -46.71 9.73 -38.95
CA GLY A 177 -46.66 10.89 -39.83
C GLY A 177 -48.04 11.51 -40.00
N GLU A 178 -48.10 12.83 -39.95
CA GLU A 178 -48.81 13.68 -40.90
C GLU A 178 -48.36 15.13 -40.69
N GLU A 179 -48.29 15.86 -41.80
CA GLU A 179 -47.87 17.25 -41.90
C GLU A 179 -48.72 18.15 -41.00
N ASP A 180 -48.08 19.00 -40.18
CA ASP A 180 -48.64 20.31 -39.97
C ASP A 180 -47.54 21.34 -39.69
N THR A 181 -47.52 22.34 -40.56
CA THR A 181 -46.61 23.49 -40.51
C THR A 181 -47.08 24.53 -39.50
N SER A 182 -46.09 25.21 -38.92
CA SER A 182 -46.12 26.57 -38.35
C SER A 182 -46.44 26.78 -36.86
N ALA A 183 -45.57 27.61 -36.27
CA ALA A 183 -45.76 28.44 -35.08
C ALA A 183 -45.87 27.76 -33.69
N ALA A 184 -44.73 27.59 -33.02
CA ALA A 184 -44.58 27.88 -31.59
C ALA A 184 -43.09 28.01 -31.20
N MET A 185 -42.57 29.24 -31.31
CA MET A 185 -41.45 29.68 -30.48
C MET A 185 -41.90 29.72 -29.01
N ALA A 186 -40.94 29.52 -28.11
CA ALA A 186 -41.00 29.74 -26.67
C ALA A 186 -41.78 28.70 -25.84
N GLY A 187 -41.05 27.68 -25.37
CA GLY A 187 -41.57 26.75 -24.37
C GLY A 187 -40.56 25.68 -23.94
N GLY A 188 -39.26 26.01 -23.89
CA GLY A 188 -38.24 25.11 -23.36
C GLY A 188 -38.44 24.93 -21.86
N LYS A 189 -39.30 23.99 -21.46
CA LYS A 189 -39.41 23.55 -20.07
C LYS A 189 -38.10 22.83 -19.75
N THR A 190 -37.11 23.56 -19.24
CA THR A 190 -35.90 22.99 -18.65
C THR A 190 -36.34 22.10 -17.49
N VAL A 191 -36.47 20.81 -17.74
CA VAL A 191 -36.66 19.81 -16.68
C VAL A 191 -35.44 19.93 -15.79
N LYS A 192 -35.65 20.40 -14.55
CA LYS A 192 -34.60 20.45 -13.53
C LYS A 192 -34.27 19.02 -13.17
N HIS A 193 -33.14 18.52 -13.65
CA HIS A 193 -32.63 17.20 -13.29
C HIS A 193 -31.88 17.31 -11.95
N ASP A 194 -32.00 16.28 -11.12
CA ASP A 194 -31.17 16.14 -9.92
C ASP A 194 -29.71 15.92 -10.36
N PRO A 195 -28.80 16.88 -10.15
CA PRO A 195 -27.44 16.75 -10.66
C PRO A 195 -26.80 15.46 -10.13
N VAL A 196 -26.19 14.67 -11.02
CA VAL A 196 -25.44 13.49 -10.60
C VAL A 196 -24.30 13.99 -9.70
N GLU A 197 -24.23 13.43 -8.49
CA GLU A 197 -23.19 13.81 -7.53
C GLU A 197 -21.81 13.54 -8.13
N ARG A 198 -21.01 14.60 -8.25
CA ARG A 198 -19.66 14.51 -8.81
C ARG A 198 -18.72 13.91 -7.77
N PRO A 199 -17.74 13.08 -8.17
CA PRO A 199 -16.72 12.60 -7.26
C PRO A 199 -15.98 13.76 -6.59
N MET A 200 -15.69 13.62 -5.29
CA MET A 200 -14.88 14.59 -4.56
C MET A 200 -13.49 14.73 -5.18
N PRO A 201 -12.88 15.93 -5.15
CA PRO A 201 -11.56 16.15 -5.70
C PRO A 201 -10.52 15.30 -4.96
N ARG A 202 -9.52 14.82 -5.72
CA ARG A 202 -8.39 14.03 -5.18
C ARG A 202 -7.45 14.88 -4.32
N VAL A 203 -7.39 16.18 -4.61
CA VAL A 203 -6.61 17.19 -3.87
C VAL A 203 -7.52 17.78 -2.80
N THR A 204 -7.10 17.71 -1.54
CA THR A 204 -7.90 18.21 -0.41
C THR A 204 -7.54 19.64 -0.04
N GLU A 205 -8.32 20.26 0.84
CA GLU A 205 -7.96 21.57 1.41
C GLU A 205 -6.62 21.54 2.17
N ALA A 206 -6.28 20.41 2.79
CA ALA A 206 -5.01 20.25 3.50
C ALA A 206 -3.81 20.22 2.53
N ASP A 207 -4.01 19.70 1.32
CA ASP A 207 -3.00 19.77 0.25
C ASP A 207 -2.80 21.20 -0.24
N ILE A 208 -3.90 21.95 -0.44
CA ILE A 208 -3.85 23.35 -0.89
C ILE A 208 -3.19 24.24 0.18
N LYS A 209 -3.52 24.02 1.46
CA LYS A 209 -2.96 24.77 2.59
C LYS A 209 -1.56 24.30 2.98
N GLY A 210 -1.10 23.15 2.50
CA GLY A 210 0.17 22.55 2.89
C GLY A 210 0.24 22.13 4.37
N ASP A 211 -0.89 21.74 4.96
CA ASP A 211 -0.97 21.40 6.39
C ASP A 211 -0.34 20.04 6.66
N VAL A 212 0.93 20.04 7.07
CA VAL A 212 1.72 18.83 7.39
C VAL A 212 1.21 18.06 8.60
N LYS A 213 0.30 18.62 9.42
CA LYS A 213 -0.28 17.93 10.59
C LYS A 213 -1.55 17.17 10.24
N SER A 214 -2.16 17.46 9.08
CA SER A 214 -3.37 16.77 8.65
C SER A 214 -3.07 15.41 8.02
N LEU A 215 -3.86 14.39 8.39
CA LEU A 215 -3.86 13.08 7.75
C LEU A 215 -4.59 13.06 6.40
N ASN A 216 -5.43 14.07 6.15
CA ASN A 216 -6.24 14.21 4.93
C ASN A 216 -5.46 14.87 3.79
N ARG A 217 -4.16 15.14 3.93
CA ARG A 217 -3.28 15.58 2.85
C ARG A 217 -2.68 14.37 2.13
N ALA A 218 -2.30 14.49 0.86
CA ALA A 218 -1.58 13.50 0.07
C ALA A 218 -2.20 12.10 0.17
N LEU A 219 -3.50 12.01 -0.10
CA LEU A 219 -4.27 10.76 -0.04
C LEU A 219 -3.71 9.60 -0.90
N PRO A 220 -3.09 9.82 -2.08
CA PRO A 220 -2.49 8.72 -2.86
C PRO A 220 -1.09 8.29 -2.38
N ARG A 221 -0.56 8.89 -1.30
CA ARG A 221 0.76 8.61 -0.74
C ARG A 221 0.66 8.12 0.70
N THR A 222 1.68 7.40 1.14
CA THR A 222 1.88 6.95 2.51
C THR A 222 2.52 8.07 3.28
N LEU A 223 1.87 8.44 4.38
CA LEU A 223 2.42 9.40 5.32
C LEU A 223 3.02 8.69 6.52
N TYR A 224 4.12 9.22 7.02
CA TYR A 224 4.84 8.74 8.18
C TYR A 224 4.80 9.79 9.29
N LEU A 225 4.53 9.36 10.52
CA LEU A 225 4.58 10.23 11.68
C LEU A 225 6.04 10.52 12.05
N LEU A 226 6.46 11.77 11.99
CA LEU A 226 7.69 12.25 12.63
C LEU A 226 7.36 13.11 13.82
N VAL A 227 8.22 13.01 14.82
CA VAL A 227 8.18 13.80 16.03
C VAL A 227 9.50 14.54 16.19
N LYS A 228 9.42 15.73 16.79
CA LYS A 228 10.56 16.57 17.07
C LYS A 228 11.01 16.35 18.52
N ASN A 229 12.22 15.83 18.67
CA ASN A 229 12.80 15.58 19.99
C ASN A 229 13.13 16.89 20.72
N ARG A 230 13.53 16.79 22.00
CA ARG A 230 13.98 17.94 22.82
C ARG A 230 15.16 18.68 22.21
N ASP A 231 16.04 17.93 21.53
CA ASP A 231 17.21 18.47 20.82
C ASP A 231 16.83 19.17 19.50
N GLY A 232 15.54 19.18 19.13
CA GLY A 232 15.03 19.79 17.92
C GLY A 232 15.18 18.96 16.64
N GLN A 233 15.71 17.75 16.74
CA GLN A 233 15.85 16.81 15.62
C GLN A 233 14.54 16.10 15.30
N TRP A 234 14.25 15.95 14.00
CA TRP A 234 13.12 15.16 13.51
C TRP A 234 13.48 13.67 13.41
N MET A 235 12.67 12.82 14.04
CA MET A 235 12.86 11.38 14.03
C MET A 235 11.54 10.64 14.22
N PHE A 236 11.56 9.32 14.05
CA PHE A 236 10.43 8.49 14.44
C PHE A 236 10.29 8.43 15.96
N PRO A 237 9.07 8.28 16.51
CA PRO A 237 8.87 8.04 17.93
C PRO A 237 9.70 6.83 18.40
N GLN A 238 10.56 7.05 19.39
CA GLN A 238 11.43 6.02 19.95
C GLN A 238 11.61 6.24 21.45
N ASP A 239 11.86 5.16 22.19
CA ASP A 239 12.13 5.19 23.63
C ASP A 239 13.01 3.99 24.03
N LYS A 240 13.69 4.10 25.17
CA LYS A 240 14.46 3.01 25.75
C LYS A 240 13.52 1.89 26.19
N MET A 241 13.97 0.64 26.03
CA MET A 241 13.25 -0.52 26.53
C MET A 241 13.13 -0.46 28.06
N GLN A 242 11.93 -0.75 28.58
CA GLN A 242 11.60 -0.67 30.01
C GLN A 242 11.29 -2.06 30.57
N GLY A 243 12.01 -2.46 31.62
CA GLY A 243 11.75 -3.72 32.32
C GLY A 243 11.91 -4.96 31.43
N ARG A 244 10.87 -5.82 31.39
CA ARG A 244 10.82 -7.06 30.61
C ARG A 244 9.79 -7.02 29.48
N GLU A 245 9.58 -5.85 28.88
CA GLU A 245 8.67 -5.72 27.74
C GLU A 245 9.31 -6.27 26.44
N ASN A 246 8.46 -6.69 25.50
CA ASN A 246 8.87 -7.05 24.14
C ASN A 246 8.86 -5.81 23.22
N LEU A 247 9.57 -5.83 22.09
CA LEU A 247 9.60 -4.71 21.13
C LEU A 247 8.19 -4.28 20.66
N HIS A 248 7.28 -5.25 20.52
CA HIS A 248 5.89 -4.98 20.16
C HIS A 248 5.15 -4.17 21.24
N MET A 249 5.24 -4.61 22.51
CA MET A 249 4.63 -3.90 23.65
C MET A 249 5.26 -2.52 23.86
N ALA A 250 6.59 -2.43 23.69
CA ALA A 250 7.29 -1.16 23.72
C ALA A 250 6.79 -0.21 22.64
N ALA A 251 6.53 -0.69 21.42
CA ALA A 251 5.99 0.11 20.33
C ALA A 251 4.58 0.67 20.66
N GLU A 252 3.66 -0.16 21.17
CA GLU A 252 2.32 0.28 21.59
C GLU A 252 2.38 1.35 22.69
N ARG A 253 3.26 1.12 23.68
CA ARG A 253 3.53 2.06 24.76
C ARG A 253 4.09 3.38 24.22
N ILE A 254 5.05 3.33 23.30
CA ILE A 254 5.66 4.51 22.69
C ILE A 254 4.61 5.31 21.93
N LEU A 255 3.76 4.67 21.12
CA LEU A 255 2.69 5.36 20.39
C LEU A 255 1.75 6.09 21.34
N THR A 256 1.33 5.43 22.42
CA THR A 256 0.44 6.02 23.44
C THR A 256 1.12 7.18 24.18
N LYS A 257 2.40 7.06 24.53
CA LYS A 257 3.18 8.12 25.20
C LYS A 257 3.53 9.29 24.29
N ALA A 258 3.71 9.04 22.99
CA ALA A 258 4.14 10.03 22.01
C ALA A 258 2.98 10.86 21.45
N GLY A 259 1.91 10.20 20.99
CA GLY A 259 0.79 10.83 20.29
C GLY A 259 -0.56 10.68 20.97
N GLY A 260 -0.60 10.16 22.21
CA GLY A 260 -1.81 10.01 23.00
C GLY A 260 -2.66 8.79 22.61
N VAL A 261 -3.78 8.63 23.32
CA VAL A 261 -4.72 7.50 23.15
C VAL A 261 -5.68 7.69 21.97
N ASN A 262 -5.78 8.90 21.42
CA ASN A 262 -6.72 9.25 20.35
C ASN A 262 -6.24 8.84 18.95
N MET A 263 -5.46 7.76 18.86
CA MET A 263 -5.02 7.16 17.60
C MET A 263 -5.39 5.68 17.62
N ASN A 264 -6.23 5.26 16.67
CA ASN A 264 -6.47 3.85 16.42
C ASN A 264 -5.30 3.31 15.61
N THR A 265 -4.37 2.66 16.30
CA THR A 265 -3.13 2.14 15.71
C THR A 265 -3.06 0.62 15.82
N TRP A 266 -2.42 0.01 14.83
CA TRP A 266 -2.18 -1.43 14.78
C TRP A 266 -0.71 -1.69 14.47
N VAL A 267 0.00 -2.32 15.41
CA VAL A 267 1.38 -2.79 15.20
C VAL A 267 1.33 -4.09 14.40
N VAL A 268 1.99 -4.11 13.24
CA VAL A 268 1.77 -5.14 12.21
C VAL A 268 2.27 -6.53 12.65
N GLY A 269 3.34 -6.59 13.44
CA GLY A 269 3.91 -7.85 13.91
C GLY A 269 4.99 -7.66 14.96
N ASN A 270 5.69 -8.75 15.30
CA ASN A 270 6.71 -8.77 16.35
C ASN A 270 8.14 -8.60 15.82
N GLN A 271 8.32 -8.64 14.50
CA GLN A 271 9.63 -8.50 13.87
C GLN A 271 9.95 -7.02 13.57
N PRO A 272 11.14 -6.52 13.93
CA PRO A 272 11.56 -5.20 13.51
C PRO A 272 11.80 -5.15 12.00
N ILE A 273 11.42 -4.05 11.37
CA ILE A 273 11.58 -3.81 9.93
C ILE A 273 12.92 -3.17 9.56
N GLY A 274 13.66 -2.70 10.57
CA GLY A 274 15.01 -2.18 10.42
C GLY A 274 15.55 -1.67 11.74
N HIS A 275 16.76 -1.11 11.71
CA HIS A 275 17.43 -0.63 12.90
C HIS A 275 18.29 0.60 12.58
N TYR A 276 18.60 1.36 13.62
CA TYR A 276 19.53 2.49 13.57
C TYR A 276 20.47 2.41 14.77
N ILE A 277 21.76 2.64 14.52
CA ILE A 277 22.80 2.64 15.55
C ILE A 277 23.30 4.07 15.67
N HIS A 278 23.30 4.59 16.90
CA HIS A 278 23.86 5.88 17.23
C HIS A 278 24.91 5.71 18.30
N ASP A 279 26.14 6.14 18.00
CA ASP A 279 27.25 6.17 18.95
C ASP A 279 27.33 7.56 19.59
N TYR A 280 27.47 7.62 20.90
CA TYR A 280 27.66 8.88 21.61
C TYR A 280 29.06 9.44 21.33
N PRO A 281 29.18 10.76 21.12
CA PRO A 281 30.48 11.41 21.12
C PRO A 281 31.23 11.16 22.44
N GLU A 282 32.55 11.01 22.36
CA GLU A 282 33.42 10.71 23.51
C GLU A 282 33.21 11.66 24.70
N GLN A 283 32.94 12.93 24.40
CA GLN A 283 32.69 13.98 25.37
C GLN A 283 31.38 13.72 26.15
N VAL A 284 30.32 13.33 25.44
CA VAL A 284 29.01 13.02 26.04
C VAL A 284 29.09 11.70 26.82
N ARG A 285 29.81 10.71 26.29
CA ARG A 285 30.02 9.41 26.94
C ARG A 285 30.68 9.58 28.32
N SER A 286 31.73 10.39 28.38
CA SER A 286 32.50 10.66 29.61
C SER A 286 31.68 11.40 30.69
N SER A 287 30.71 12.21 30.30
CA SER A 287 29.78 12.91 31.21
C SER A 287 28.50 12.13 31.51
N SER A 288 28.29 10.98 30.87
CA SER A 288 27.07 10.19 31.03
C SER A 288 27.06 9.41 32.35
N PRO A 289 25.88 9.07 32.90
CA PRO A 289 25.77 8.25 34.11
C PRO A 289 26.40 6.85 33.98
N ASN A 290 26.60 6.37 32.74
CA ASN A 290 27.21 5.09 32.46
C ASN A 290 28.26 5.22 31.34
N PRO A 291 29.52 5.51 31.68
CA PRO A 291 30.60 5.71 30.70
C PRO A 291 30.87 4.51 29.79
N ASN A 292 30.37 3.32 30.15
CA ASN A 292 30.49 2.10 29.36
C ASN A 292 29.37 1.93 28.30
N GLU A 293 28.37 2.81 28.30
CA GLU A 293 27.31 2.85 27.27
C GLU A 293 27.84 3.62 26.05
N LEU A 294 28.17 2.89 24.98
CA LEU A 294 28.72 3.47 23.74
C LEU A 294 27.70 4.32 22.98
N GLY A 295 26.41 4.08 23.20
CA GLY A 295 25.34 4.61 22.39
C GLY A 295 24.07 3.80 22.52
N PHE A 296 23.17 3.95 21.54
CA PHE A 296 21.93 3.19 21.48
C PHE A 296 21.68 2.54 20.12
N LYS A 297 21.02 1.39 20.16
CA LYS A 297 20.52 0.65 19.00
C LYS A 297 19.01 0.68 19.03
N THR A 298 18.41 1.38 18.06
CA THR A 298 16.97 1.49 17.91
C THR A 298 16.47 0.47 16.90
N PHE A 299 15.54 -0.39 17.31
CA PHE A 299 14.86 -1.33 16.43
C PHE A 299 13.47 -0.80 16.07
N PHE A 300 13.18 -0.65 14.79
CA PHE A 300 11.94 -0.05 14.32
C PHE A 300 10.84 -1.09 14.08
N MET A 301 9.70 -0.87 14.72
CA MET A 301 8.47 -1.63 14.53
C MET A 301 7.56 -0.93 13.52
N LYS A 302 6.90 -1.70 12.65
CA LYS A 302 5.92 -1.15 11.70
C LYS A 302 4.56 -1.03 12.37
N ALA A 303 3.97 0.15 12.32
CA ALA A 303 2.60 0.38 12.77
C ALA A 303 1.77 1.08 11.68
N ARG A 304 0.46 0.86 11.70
CA ARG A 304 -0.51 1.53 10.83
C ARG A 304 -1.51 2.31 11.67
N ILE A 305 -1.82 3.52 11.24
CA ILE A 305 -2.96 4.27 11.77
C ILE A 305 -4.20 3.99 10.89
N MET A 306 -5.32 3.71 11.55
CA MET A 306 -6.62 3.50 10.90
C MET A 306 -7.54 4.70 11.06
N ALA A 307 -7.48 5.37 12.21
CA ALA A 307 -8.27 6.56 12.52
C ALA A 307 -7.63 7.35 13.68
N GLY A 308 -8.09 8.58 13.91
CA GLY A 308 -7.61 9.43 14.99
C GLY A 308 -6.49 10.37 14.57
N GLN A 309 -5.85 11.03 15.53
CA GLN A 309 -4.81 12.02 15.30
C GLN A 309 -3.83 12.04 16.48
N ALA A 310 -2.56 12.38 16.20
CA ALA A 310 -1.56 12.56 17.23
C ALA A 310 -1.87 13.82 18.07
N ASP A 311 -1.86 13.68 19.38
CA ASP A 311 -1.96 14.77 20.35
C ASP A 311 -0.75 14.78 21.28
N LEU A 312 -0.01 15.89 21.28
CA LEU A 312 1.21 16.06 22.07
C LEU A 312 0.98 16.76 23.41
N LYS A 313 -0.24 17.17 23.76
CA LYS A 313 -0.51 17.96 24.99
C LYS A 313 -0.04 17.29 26.29
N ASN A 314 -0.20 15.97 26.40
CA ASN A 314 0.18 15.19 27.58
C ASN A 314 1.25 14.13 27.24
N ASN A 315 2.25 14.50 26.42
CA ASN A 315 3.24 13.55 25.97
C ASN A 315 4.25 13.20 27.09
N GLY A 316 4.57 11.90 27.22
CA GLY A 316 5.48 11.39 28.24
C GLY A 316 6.97 11.44 27.85
N LEU A 317 7.27 11.81 26.60
CA LEU A 317 8.61 11.77 26.02
C LEU A 317 9.26 13.17 25.92
N GLY A 318 8.52 14.24 26.19
CA GLY A 318 8.96 15.63 26.02
C GLY A 318 9.14 16.02 24.55
N LEU A 319 8.24 15.56 23.68
CA LEU A 319 8.21 15.91 22.26
C LEU A 319 7.65 17.32 22.08
N SER A 320 8.23 18.08 21.17
CA SER A 320 7.86 19.48 20.95
C SER A 320 6.82 19.65 19.84
N ASP A 321 6.95 18.89 18.75
CA ASP A 321 6.07 18.98 17.60
C ASP A 321 5.96 17.64 16.86
N PHE A 322 4.97 17.53 15.98
CA PHE A 322 4.76 16.37 15.10
C PHE A 322 4.33 16.80 13.70
N GLN A 323 4.59 15.94 12.73
CA GLN A 323 4.17 16.12 11.34
C GLN A 323 4.03 14.76 10.64
N TRP A 324 3.11 14.69 9.68
CA TRP A 324 2.87 13.52 8.86
C TRP A 324 3.48 13.74 7.49
N LEU A 325 4.59 13.08 7.16
CA LEU A 325 5.36 13.34 5.94
C LEU A 325 5.38 12.16 4.96
N ALA A 326 5.36 12.45 3.66
CA ALA A 326 5.66 11.49 2.61
C ALA A 326 7.16 11.17 2.56
N LYS A 327 7.54 10.05 1.94
CA LYS A 327 8.95 9.58 1.91
C LYS A 327 9.93 10.64 1.39
N GLU A 328 9.56 11.40 0.35
CA GLU A 328 10.42 12.44 -0.22
C GLU A 328 10.61 13.65 0.73
N GLU A 329 9.59 13.93 1.55
CA GLU A 329 9.63 15.00 2.56
C GLU A 329 10.43 14.55 3.79
N VAL A 330 10.31 13.29 4.19
CA VAL A 330 11.11 12.69 5.29
C VAL A 330 12.61 12.86 5.01
N GLN A 331 13.05 12.60 3.77
CA GLN A 331 14.45 12.76 3.35
C GLN A 331 14.99 14.17 3.61
N LYS A 332 14.14 15.20 3.46
CA LYS A 332 14.52 16.60 3.66
C LYS A 332 14.47 17.01 5.14
N ALA A 333 13.60 16.38 5.93
CA ALA A 333 13.38 16.74 7.32
C ALA A 333 14.40 16.12 8.29
N VAL A 334 14.87 14.90 8.01
CA VAL A 334 15.78 14.16 8.91
C VAL A 334 17.24 14.33 8.53
N GLU A 335 18.14 14.06 9.48
CA GLU A 335 19.58 14.09 9.22
C GLU A 335 20.01 13.00 8.23
N LYS A 336 21.07 13.30 7.45
CA LYS A 336 21.56 12.38 6.42
C LYS A 336 21.91 10.98 6.97
N PRO A 337 22.64 10.81 8.09
CA PRO A 337 22.98 9.47 8.59
C PRO A 337 21.73 8.67 8.95
N TYR A 338 20.76 9.33 9.59
CA TYR A 338 19.48 8.72 9.95
C TYR A 338 18.70 8.30 8.70
N TRP A 339 18.60 9.17 7.68
CA TRP A 339 17.96 8.84 6.40
C TRP A 339 18.51 7.57 5.75
N HIS A 340 19.84 7.42 5.72
CA HIS A 340 20.47 6.24 5.12
C HIS A 340 20.06 4.93 5.81
N ALA A 341 19.86 4.97 7.13
CA ALA A 341 19.39 3.81 7.88
C ALA A 341 17.90 3.52 7.64
N ILE A 342 17.07 4.55 7.52
CA ILE A 342 15.61 4.37 7.47
C ILE A 342 15.00 4.26 6.07
N ARG A 343 15.66 4.75 5.02
CA ARG A 343 15.08 4.89 3.67
C ARG A 343 14.49 3.61 3.07
N ASN A 344 15.07 2.45 3.41
CA ASN A 344 14.66 1.14 2.91
C ASN A 344 13.42 0.59 3.63
N MET A 345 13.10 1.12 4.81
CA MET A 345 11.90 0.74 5.57
C MET A 345 10.64 1.44 5.04
N LEU A 346 10.81 2.55 4.32
CA LEU A 346 9.73 3.40 3.82
C LEU A 346 9.34 2.98 2.41
N ALA A 347 8.03 2.85 2.19
CA ALA A 347 7.45 2.60 0.88
C ALA A 347 7.55 3.87 0.02
N GLU A 348 7.77 3.69 -1.29
CA GLU A 348 7.74 4.80 -2.26
C GLU A 348 6.36 5.43 -2.41
N ARG A 349 5.33 4.65 -2.07
CA ARG A 349 3.94 5.05 -2.08
C ARG A 349 3.25 4.68 -0.81
#